data_AF-A0A3C0W0L9-F1
#
_entry.id   AF-A0A3C0W0L9-F1
#
_cell.length_a   1.000
_cell.length_b   1.000
_cell.length_c   1.000
_cell.angle_alpha   90.00
_cell.angle_beta   90.00
_cell.angle_gamma   90.00
#
_symmetry.space_group_name_H-M   'P 1'
#
loop_
_entity.id
_entity.type
_entity.pdbx_description
1 polymer ?
#
loop_
_entity_poly.entity_id
_entity_poly.type
_entity_poly.pdbx_seq_one_letter_code
_entity_poly.pdbx_strand_id
1 'polypeptide(L)'
;MYSFEKINSDELKGKETLAGSVMDYLPINMFKGVGKKQGDYTMIEIGPYDYWAVEYGYSILKSESDLKKILSRVSDPKLQFATDEDTFGPDPFARRYDFSANPLQYAHNQMNIVNHHRDRLLDKFVKDGQSWAKARYGYQLTLSLQSRAVSMMANWIGGSNVNRDKKGDPGNRYPVTPVSSNLQREALDFVLKNSFEDKAFGLNTELLRRMGSDRWIDNLSRSMDSATWPVHEKVMGIQASTLTMILNPTTLGRVYDNEFLVEADKDAITLPEILGKLDDAIWTEIKVPAKGEYSARKPLISSLRRNLQREYLERLVSLSMPGNLRGASSRPLANLATQQLRSLAKRIDNAQKVEGVKLDPYTAAHLAEARELIKKTLDASIVYGSTRI
;
A
#
# COMPACT_ATOMS: atom_id res chain seq x y z
N MET A 1 19.95 -3.25 4.86
CA MET A 1 21.13 -4.03 5.34
C MET A 1 20.80 -5.48 5.71
N TYR A 2 19.86 -5.77 6.64
CA TYR A 2 19.55 -7.15 7.08
C TYR A 2 18.09 -7.51 6.88
N SER A 3 17.76 -8.78 6.60
CA SER A 3 16.37 -9.25 6.60
C SER A 3 15.73 -9.11 7.98
N PHE A 4 14.41 -8.99 8.04
CA PHE A 4 13.71 -8.83 9.32
C PHE A 4 13.84 -10.08 10.20
N GLU A 5 13.93 -11.26 9.59
CA GLU A 5 14.22 -12.51 10.29
C GLU A 5 15.59 -12.51 10.98
N LYS A 6 16.62 -12.00 10.30
CA LYS A 6 17.97 -11.89 10.86
C LYS A 6 18.03 -10.85 11.97
N ILE A 7 17.34 -9.72 11.81
CA ILE A 7 17.17 -8.71 12.87
C ILE A 7 16.57 -9.33 14.14
N ASN A 8 15.62 -10.26 13.98
CA ASN A 8 14.92 -10.95 15.05
C ASN A 8 15.53 -12.33 15.38
N SER A 9 16.85 -12.34 15.60
CA SER A 9 17.63 -13.54 15.89
C SER A 9 18.76 -13.29 16.90
N ASP A 10 19.34 -14.37 17.43
CA ASP A 10 20.58 -14.32 18.24
C ASP A 10 21.84 -13.95 17.46
N GLU A 11 21.77 -14.01 16.13
CA GLU A 11 22.89 -13.66 15.27
C GLU A 11 23.17 -12.15 15.29
N LEU A 12 22.12 -11.33 15.35
CA LEU A 12 22.25 -9.87 15.27
C LEU A 12 22.08 -9.18 16.63
N LYS A 13 21.20 -9.70 17.49
CA LYS A 13 20.81 -9.04 18.75
C LYS A 13 22.02 -8.73 19.64
N GLY A 14 22.19 -7.44 19.98
CA GLY A 14 23.26 -6.91 20.82
C GLY A 14 24.65 -6.95 20.19
N LYS A 15 24.77 -7.27 18.89
CA LYS A 15 26.05 -7.48 18.19
C LYS A 15 26.27 -6.49 17.06
N GLU A 16 25.23 -6.18 16.30
CA GLU A 16 25.30 -5.26 15.17
C GLU A 16 24.11 -4.29 15.18
N THR A 17 24.31 -3.10 14.62
CA THR A 17 23.24 -2.13 14.43
C THR A 17 22.23 -2.60 13.38
N LEU A 18 21.00 -2.09 13.49
CA LEU A 18 19.87 -2.53 12.67
C LEU A 18 19.89 -1.93 11.25
N ALA A 19 20.45 -0.72 11.10
CA ALA A 19 20.53 0.04 9.86
C ALA A 19 21.91 0.67 9.64
N GLY A 20 22.10 1.22 8.43
CA GLY A 20 23.31 1.94 8.05
C GLY A 20 23.48 3.23 8.84
N SER A 21 22.38 3.90 9.23
CA SER A 21 22.40 5.20 9.90
C SER A 21 21.35 5.32 11.00
N VAL A 22 21.63 6.12 12.03
CA VAL A 22 20.58 6.56 12.98
C VAL A 22 19.58 7.54 12.34
N MET A 23 19.93 8.13 11.19
CA MET A 23 19.07 9.02 10.40
C MET A 23 18.12 8.27 9.46
N ASP A 24 18.08 6.93 9.52
CA ASP A 24 17.15 6.09 8.74
C ASP A 24 15.70 6.18 9.28
N TYR A 25 15.49 6.81 10.45
CA TYR A 25 14.19 6.93 11.13
C TYR A 25 13.48 5.58 11.28
N LEU A 26 14.23 4.58 11.75
CA LEU A 26 13.70 3.24 11.98
C LEU A 26 12.50 3.25 12.94
N PRO A 27 11.49 2.41 12.70
CA PRO A 27 10.44 2.17 13.67
C PRO A 27 11.00 1.36 14.86
N ILE A 28 10.26 1.37 15.99
CA ILE A 28 10.57 0.44 17.08
C ILE A 28 10.36 -0.98 16.58
N ASN A 29 11.39 -1.81 16.69
CA ASN A 29 11.32 -3.21 16.29
C ASN A 29 10.45 -4.00 17.26
N MET A 30 9.17 -4.18 16.90
CA MET A 30 8.25 -5.04 17.63
C MET A 30 8.12 -6.38 16.91
N PHE A 31 8.49 -7.47 17.56
CA PHE A 31 8.44 -8.81 16.98
C PHE A 31 7.08 -9.49 17.15
N LYS A 32 6.52 -9.97 16.04
CA LYS A 32 5.35 -10.85 15.99
C LYS A 32 5.39 -11.79 14.77
N GLY A 33 6.09 -12.92 14.94
CA GLY A 33 5.98 -14.09 14.07
C GLY A 33 6.93 -14.14 12.88
N VAL A 34 7.64 -13.06 12.54
CA VAL A 34 8.66 -13.06 11.48
C VAL A 34 10.05 -13.00 12.12
N GLY A 35 10.79 -14.12 12.04
CA GLY A 35 12.02 -14.36 12.80
C GLY A 35 11.80 -15.33 13.98
N LYS A 36 12.85 -15.53 14.79
CA LYS A 36 12.82 -16.51 15.90
C LYS A 36 12.42 -15.90 17.23
N LYS A 37 12.81 -14.63 17.47
CA LYS A 37 12.56 -13.94 18.75
C LYS A 37 12.69 -12.42 18.61
N GLN A 38 12.28 -11.70 19.64
CA GLN A 38 12.53 -10.26 19.74
C GLN A 38 14.03 -9.93 19.68
N GLY A 39 14.44 -9.26 18.59
CA GLY A 39 15.74 -8.60 18.44
C GLY A 39 15.84 -7.32 19.28
N ASP A 40 16.82 -6.46 18.98
CA ASP A 40 16.92 -5.15 19.63
C ASP A 40 15.75 -4.26 19.22
N TYR A 41 15.26 -3.44 20.15
CA TYR A 41 14.10 -2.57 19.92
C TYR A 41 14.44 -1.36 19.06
N THR A 42 15.68 -0.87 19.14
CA THR A 42 16.19 0.33 18.49
C THR A 42 17.64 0.11 18.07
N MET A 43 18.20 1.08 17.35
CA MET A 43 19.65 1.17 17.16
C MET A 43 20.36 1.13 18.52
N ILE A 44 21.45 0.36 18.59
CA ILE A 44 22.29 0.22 19.77
C ILE A 44 23.56 1.09 19.71
N GLU A 45 23.88 1.61 18.52
CA GLU A 45 25.01 2.50 18.22
C GLU A 45 24.73 3.23 16.88
N ILE A 46 25.60 4.17 16.50
CA ILE A 46 25.64 4.73 15.13
C ILE A 46 26.01 3.65 14.11
N GLY A 47 25.47 3.75 12.90
CA GLY A 47 25.63 2.72 11.89
C GLY A 47 26.85 2.90 10.97
N PRO A 48 27.17 1.89 10.13
CA PRO A 48 28.30 1.94 9.20
C PRO A 48 28.30 3.15 8.25
N TYR A 49 27.13 3.60 7.79
CA TYR A 49 27.00 4.79 6.96
C TYR A 49 27.36 6.06 7.75
N ASP A 50 26.97 6.15 9.02
CA ASP A 50 27.31 7.31 9.86
C ASP A 50 28.83 7.48 9.98
N TYR A 51 29.55 6.38 10.24
CA TYR A 51 31.01 6.40 10.25
C TYR A 51 31.60 6.82 8.90
N TRP A 52 31.06 6.30 7.80
CA TRP A 52 31.52 6.65 6.46
C TRP A 52 31.26 8.11 6.10
N ALA A 53 30.10 8.65 6.47
CA ALA A 53 29.76 10.05 6.28
C ALA A 53 30.68 10.98 7.07
N VAL A 54 31.01 10.61 8.32
CA VAL A 54 31.99 11.34 9.13
C VAL A 54 33.40 11.25 8.52
N GLU A 55 33.82 10.06 8.10
CA GLU A 55 35.11 9.86 7.42
C GLU A 55 35.20 10.73 6.16
N TYR A 56 34.16 10.75 5.33
CA TYR A 56 34.10 11.58 4.13
C TYR A 56 34.12 13.09 4.44
N GLY A 57 33.31 13.55 5.40
CA GLY A 57 33.15 14.98 5.68
C GLY A 57 34.27 15.62 6.50
N TYR A 58 35.00 14.83 7.29
CA TYR A 58 35.91 15.36 8.32
C TYR A 58 37.35 14.81 8.26
N SER A 59 37.67 13.87 7.37
CA SER A 59 39.07 13.40 7.25
C SER A 59 40.00 14.49 6.73
N ILE A 60 41.19 14.58 7.32
CA ILE A 60 42.27 15.42 6.79
C ILE A 60 42.97 14.65 5.68
N LEU A 61 42.71 15.03 4.43
CA LEU A 61 43.24 14.36 3.25
C LEU A 61 44.59 14.95 2.84
N LYS A 62 45.53 14.08 2.47
CA LYS A 62 46.84 14.50 1.93
C LYS A 62 46.83 14.63 0.41
N SER A 63 45.88 13.96 -0.23
CA SER A 63 45.74 13.94 -1.68
C SER A 63 44.32 13.58 -2.11
N GLU A 64 43.98 13.85 -3.38
CA GLU A 64 42.73 13.40 -4.00
C GLU A 64 42.61 11.86 -4.03
N SER A 65 43.74 11.14 -4.07
CA SER A 65 43.74 9.67 -4.06
C SER A 65 43.17 9.12 -2.74
N ASP A 66 43.34 9.84 -1.64
CA ASP A 66 42.78 9.44 -0.35
C ASP A 66 41.26 9.62 -0.32
N LEU A 67 40.74 10.69 -0.95
CA LEU A 67 39.30 10.86 -1.16
C LEU A 67 38.70 9.71 -1.99
N LYS A 68 39.38 9.32 -3.06
CA LYS A 68 38.92 8.23 -3.94
C LYS A 68 38.82 6.90 -3.20
N LYS A 69 39.71 6.61 -2.25
CA LYS A 69 39.62 5.41 -1.40
C LYS A 69 38.34 5.42 -0.57
N ILE A 70 38.01 6.55 0.07
CA ILE A 70 36.78 6.69 0.86
C ILE A 70 35.55 6.48 -0.03
N LEU A 71 35.50 7.14 -1.19
CA LEU A 71 34.37 7.09 -2.11
C LEU A 71 34.17 5.73 -2.79
N SER A 72 35.25 4.94 -2.97
CA SER A 72 35.18 3.62 -3.60
C SER A 72 34.29 2.61 -2.88
N ARG A 73 33.88 2.92 -1.64
CA ARG A 73 32.98 2.11 -0.81
C ARG A 73 31.49 2.34 -1.12
N VAL A 74 31.14 3.24 -2.04
CA VAL A 74 29.74 3.61 -2.35
C VAL A 74 28.82 2.43 -2.69
N SER A 75 29.37 1.33 -3.22
CA SER A 75 28.61 0.12 -3.55
C SER A 75 28.43 -0.86 -2.39
N ASP A 76 28.99 -0.57 -1.20
CA ASP A 76 28.79 -1.37 0.01
C ASP A 76 27.29 -1.33 0.43
N PRO A 77 26.62 -2.49 0.55
CA PRO A 77 25.22 -2.57 1.00
C PRO A 77 24.94 -1.99 2.40
N LYS A 78 25.98 -1.77 3.22
CA LYS A 78 25.86 -1.13 4.54
C LYS A 78 25.91 0.40 4.46
N LEU A 79 26.31 0.96 3.33
CA LEU A 79 26.54 2.40 3.11
C LEU A 79 25.53 3.02 2.14
N GLN A 80 24.35 2.41 2.02
CA GLN A 80 23.29 2.95 1.16
C GLN A 80 22.93 4.39 1.58
N PHE A 81 22.69 5.23 0.58
CA PHE A 81 22.47 6.66 0.78
C PHE A 81 21.33 7.16 -0.10
N ALA A 82 20.38 7.82 0.54
CA ALA A 82 19.30 8.59 -0.08
C ALA A 82 19.20 9.95 0.59
N THR A 83 18.69 10.94 -0.14
CA THR A 83 18.49 12.32 0.36
C THR A 83 17.04 12.53 0.81
N ASP A 84 16.77 13.67 1.47
CA ASP A 84 15.41 14.06 1.84
C ASP A 84 14.51 14.21 0.60
N GLU A 85 15.05 14.65 -0.53
CA GLU A 85 14.33 14.76 -1.81
C GLU A 85 13.93 13.39 -2.38
N ASP A 86 14.76 12.36 -2.17
CA ASP A 86 14.47 11.00 -2.61
C ASP A 86 13.23 10.42 -1.90
N THR A 87 12.80 11.00 -0.77
CA THR A 87 11.57 10.56 -0.06
C THR A 87 10.28 10.78 -0.84
N PHE A 88 10.32 11.61 -1.89
CA PHE A 88 9.24 11.78 -2.87
C PHE A 88 9.57 11.10 -4.22
N GLY A 89 10.72 10.43 -4.30
CA GLY A 89 11.28 9.80 -5.48
C GLY A 89 10.69 8.43 -5.81
N PRO A 90 11.34 7.68 -6.71
CA PRO A 90 10.93 6.33 -7.10
C PRO A 90 11.50 5.24 -6.18
N ASP A 91 12.48 5.56 -5.32
CA ASP A 91 13.14 4.57 -4.49
C ASP A 91 12.27 4.20 -3.28
N PRO A 92 11.78 2.96 -3.17
CA PRO A 92 10.93 2.57 -2.05
C PRO A 92 11.69 2.43 -0.72
N PHE A 93 13.03 2.36 -0.73
CA PHE A 93 13.87 2.35 0.47
C PHE A 93 14.17 3.75 1.01
N ALA A 94 13.94 4.81 0.22
CA ALA A 94 14.09 6.18 0.70
C ALA A 94 12.86 6.61 1.53
N ARG A 95 12.50 5.85 2.57
CA ARG A 95 11.24 6.05 3.30
C ARG A 95 11.37 5.84 4.80
N ARG A 96 11.09 6.92 5.54
CA ARG A 96 10.98 6.86 7.01
C ARG A 96 9.98 5.80 7.47
N TYR A 97 10.37 5.08 8.52
CA TYR A 97 9.61 4.00 9.14
C TYR A 97 9.35 2.78 8.26
N ASP A 98 10.04 2.63 7.13
CA ASP A 98 10.27 1.31 6.56
C ASP A 98 11.29 0.55 7.42
N PHE A 99 11.45 -0.76 7.18
CA PHE A 99 12.40 -1.51 7.99
C PHE A 99 12.84 -2.81 7.33
N SER A 100 14.12 -3.15 7.56
CA SER A 100 14.83 -4.33 7.04
C SER A 100 15.15 -4.26 5.54
N ALA A 101 15.99 -5.19 5.07
CA ALA A 101 16.34 -5.36 3.66
C ALA A 101 15.17 -5.92 2.82
N ASN A 102 14.12 -6.43 3.47
CA ASN A 102 12.87 -6.80 2.80
C ASN A 102 11.69 -6.23 3.60
N PRO A 103 11.29 -4.97 3.36
CA PRO A 103 10.19 -4.33 4.08
C PRO A 103 8.84 -5.05 3.98
N LEU A 104 8.65 -5.96 3.03
CA LEU A 104 7.47 -6.83 3.00
C LEU A 104 7.40 -7.78 4.20
N GLN A 105 8.54 -8.34 4.63
CA GLN A 105 8.60 -9.14 5.86
C GLN A 105 8.17 -8.31 7.08
N TYR A 106 8.64 -7.07 7.15
CA TYR A 106 8.24 -6.13 8.20
C TYR A 106 6.75 -5.78 8.13
N ALA A 107 6.21 -5.54 6.93
CA ALA A 107 4.79 -5.26 6.74
C ALA A 107 3.89 -6.44 7.18
N HIS A 108 4.29 -7.68 6.88
CA HIS A 108 3.63 -8.88 7.42
C HIS A 108 3.69 -8.94 8.95
N ASN A 109 4.84 -8.64 9.54
CA ASN A 109 4.98 -8.54 10.99
C ASN A 109 4.04 -7.48 11.59
N GLN A 110 3.91 -6.31 10.96
CA GLN A 110 2.95 -5.28 11.37
C GLN A 110 1.51 -5.79 11.34
N MET A 111 1.12 -6.52 10.30
CA MET A 111 -0.22 -7.11 10.24
C MET A 111 -0.44 -8.20 11.29
N ASN A 112 0.59 -8.97 11.65
CA ASN A 112 0.51 -9.92 12.75
C ASN A 112 0.29 -9.21 14.10
N ILE A 113 0.93 -8.07 14.34
CA ILE A 113 0.71 -7.21 15.52
C ILE A 113 -0.73 -6.69 15.53
N VAL A 114 -1.20 -6.16 14.40
CA VAL A 114 -2.57 -5.66 14.22
C VAL A 114 -3.60 -6.72 14.59
N ASN A 115 -3.50 -7.91 14.00
CA ASN A 115 -4.43 -9.01 14.26
C ASN A 115 -4.36 -9.47 15.72
N HIS A 116 -3.15 -9.65 16.25
CA HIS A 116 -2.95 -10.06 17.64
C HIS A 116 -3.61 -9.11 18.65
N HIS A 117 -3.52 -7.79 18.44
CA HIS A 117 -4.13 -6.82 19.33
C HIS A 117 -5.63 -6.68 19.13
N ARG A 118 -6.14 -6.78 17.90
CA ARG A 118 -7.59 -6.73 17.64
C ARG A 118 -8.32 -7.89 18.30
N ASP A 119 -7.78 -9.10 18.23
CA ASP A 119 -8.36 -10.29 18.85
C ASP A 119 -8.39 -10.21 20.39
N ARG A 120 -7.56 -9.34 20.98
CA ARG A 120 -7.34 -9.23 22.43
C ARG A 120 -7.82 -7.89 23.01
N LEU A 121 -8.54 -7.13 22.22
CA LEU A 121 -8.81 -5.73 22.52
C LEU A 121 -9.83 -5.59 23.65
N LEU A 122 -10.87 -6.42 23.62
CA LEU A 122 -11.95 -6.36 24.60
C LEU A 122 -11.62 -7.07 25.91
N ASP A 123 -10.74 -8.08 25.89
CA ASP A 123 -10.40 -8.93 27.04
C ASP A 123 -9.07 -8.58 27.72
N LYS A 124 -8.07 -8.07 27.00
CA LYS A 124 -6.73 -7.73 27.56
C LYS A 124 -6.43 -6.25 27.56
N PHE A 125 -6.87 -5.51 26.56
CA PHE A 125 -6.55 -4.09 26.45
C PHE A 125 -7.47 -3.22 27.31
N VAL A 126 -8.77 -3.48 27.28
CA VAL A 126 -9.75 -2.89 28.22
C VAL A 126 -9.81 -3.78 29.47
N LYS A 127 -9.56 -3.19 30.65
CA LYS A 127 -9.62 -3.90 31.94
C LYS A 127 -10.90 -3.53 32.69
N ASP A 128 -11.27 -4.35 33.67
CA ASP A 128 -12.41 -4.07 34.55
C ASP A 128 -12.31 -2.67 35.19
N GLY A 129 -13.44 -1.96 35.22
CA GLY A 129 -13.53 -0.58 35.69
C GLY A 129 -13.03 0.50 34.70
N GLN A 130 -12.47 0.12 33.55
CA GLN A 130 -12.04 1.09 32.53
C GLN A 130 -13.18 1.42 31.54
N SER A 131 -13.13 2.62 30.97
CA SER A 131 -14.07 3.00 29.92
C SER A 131 -13.88 2.18 28.64
N TRP A 132 -15.00 1.85 28.00
CA TRP A 132 -15.06 1.27 26.66
C TRP A 132 -14.49 2.19 25.57
N ALA A 133 -14.34 3.49 25.80
CA ALA A 133 -13.62 4.38 24.87
C ALA A 133 -12.19 3.90 24.59
N LYS A 134 -11.59 3.17 25.53
CA LYS A 134 -10.29 2.53 25.36
C LYS A 134 -10.30 1.46 24.26
N ALA A 135 -11.41 0.75 24.05
CA ALA A 135 -11.53 -0.19 22.94
C ALA A 135 -11.40 0.55 21.58
N ARG A 136 -12.09 1.68 21.44
CA ARG A 136 -12.01 2.51 20.23
C ARG A 136 -10.60 3.02 20.00
N TYR A 137 -9.94 3.53 21.04
CA TYR A 137 -8.56 3.98 20.97
C TYR A 137 -7.61 2.87 20.52
N GLY A 138 -7.69 1.69 21.16
CA GLY A 138 -6.88 0.53 20.78
C GLY A 138 -7.11 0.12 19.33
N TYR A 139 -8.35 0.13 18.88
CA TYR A 139 -8.68 -0.24 17.51
C TYR A 139 -8.12 0.79 16.52
N GLN A 140 -8.22 2.08 16.81
CA GLN A 140 -7.64 3.14 15.99
C GLN A 140 -6.10 3.05 15.88
N LEU A 141 -5.41 2.62 16.95
CA LEU A 141 -3.97 2.33 16.88
C LEU A 141 -3.68 1.21 15.87
N THR A 142 -4.42 0.10 15.96
CA THR A 142 -4.24 -1.03 15.02
C THR A 142 -4.61 -0.64 13.58
N LEU A 143 -5.66 0.17 13.39
CA LEU A 143 -6.06 0.67 12.08
C LEU A 143 -4.99 1.60 11.48
N SER A 144 -4.35 2.42 12.32
CA SER A 144 -3.24 3.29 11.90
C SER A 144 -2.02 2.48 11.48
N LEU A 145 -1.68 1.40 12.20
CA LEU A 145 -0.59 0.49 11.84
C LEU A 145 -0.88 -0.22 10.51
N GLN A 146 -2.09 -0.75 10.32
CA GLN A 146 -2.53 -1.34 9.05
C GLN A 146 -2.39 -0.34 7.89
N SER A 147 -2.90 0.88 8.06
CA SER A 147 -2.84 1.93 7.03
C SER A 147 -1.39 2.30 6.67
N ARG A 148 -0.50 2.41 7.66
CA ARG A 148 0.94 2.67 7.40
C ARG A 148 1.60 1.52 6.65
N ALA A 149 1.33 0.26 7.02
CA ALA A 149 1.88 -0.90 6.33
C ALA A 149 1.40 -0.99 4.87
N VAL A 150 0.11 -0.74 4.64
CA VAL A 150 -0.47 -0.64 3.28
C VAL A 150 0.20 0.49 2.49
N SER A 151 0.33 1.68 3.07
CA SER A 151 0.96 2.81 2.39
C SER A 151 2.42 2.55 2.07
N MET A 152 3.18 1.92 2.99
CA MET A 152 4.57 1.52 2.77
C MET A 152 4.70 0.65 1.52
N MET A 153 3.86 -0.38 1.41
CA MET A 153 3.95 -1.36 0.33
C MET A 153 3.39 -0.87 -0.99
N ALA A 154 2.44 0.07 -0.98
CA ALA A 154 1.94 0.68 -2.22
C ALA A 154 3.04 1.42 -3.01
N ASN A 155 4.06 1.98 -2.34
CA ASN A 155 5.16 2.68 -3.02
C ASN A 155 6.15 1.76 -3.77
N TRP A 156 6.09 0.45 -3.53
CA TRP A 156 6.95 -0.50 -4.23
C TRP A 156 6.50 -0.72 -5.68
N ILE A 157 5.22 -0.46 -5.96
CA ILE A 157 4.64 -0.55 -7.30
C ILE A 157 5.18 0.61 -8.15
N GLY A 158 5.81 0.30 -9.29
CA GLY A 158 6.48 1.30 -10.13
C GLY A 158 7.73 1.90 -9.48
N GLY A 159 8.27 1.28 -8.42
CA GLY A 159 9.46 1.74 -7.74
C GLY A 159 10.74 1.38 -8.50
N SER A 160 11.80 2.17 -8.27
CA SER A 160 13.15 1.93 -8.80
C SER A 160 14.19 2.34 -7.77
N ASN A 161 15.12 1.46 -7.46
CA ASN A 161 16.25 1.75 -6.57
C ASN A 161 17.18 2.76 -7.25
N VAL A 162 17.64 3.75 -6.50
CA VAL A 162 18.55 4.80 -6.97
C VAL A 162 19.90 4.64 -6.30
N ASN A 163 20.91 4.33 -7.10
CA ASN A 163 22.29 4.19 -6.66
C ASN A 163 23.11 5.44 -7.02
N ARG A 164 24.05 5.82 -6.15
CA ARG A 164 24.94 6.98 -6.36
C ARG A 164 26.29 6.62 -6.97
N ASP A 165 26.44 5.37 -7.39
CA ASP A 165 27.61 4.81 -8.07
C ASP A 165 27.95 5.62 -9.33
N LYS A 166 29.24 5.84 -9.55
CA LYS A 166 29.81 6.42 -10.77
C LYS A 166 30.33 5.31 -11.66
N LYS A 167 30.48 5.63 -12.95
CA LYS A 167 31.10 4.72 -13.91
C LYS A 167 32.50 4.32 -13.42
N GLY A 168 32.74 3.01 -13.29
CA GLY A 168 34.00 2.45 -12.81
C GLY A 168 34.04 2.14 -11.32
N ASP A 169 32.98 2.48 -10.56
CA ASP A 169 32.88 2.05 -9.17
C ASP A 169 32.68 0.53 -9.04
N PRO A 170 33.10 -0.08 -7.92
CA PRO A 170 33.08 -1.53 -7.76
C PRO A 170 31.67 -2.11 -7.95
N GLY A 171 31.57 -3.19 -8.73
CA GLY A 171 30.31 -3.86 -9.04
C GLY A 171 29.54 -3.27 -10.22
N ASN A 172 29.91 -2.06 -10.70
CA ASN A 172 29.30 -1.41 -11.87
C ASN A 172 27.76 -1.43 -11.82
N ARG A 173 27.19 -1.11 -10.65
CA ARG A 173 25.74 -1.13 -10.44
C ARG A 173 25.07 -0.06 -11.30
N TYR A 174 23.89 -0.36 -11.81
CA TYR A 174 23.10 0.64 -12.51
C TYR A 174 22.66 1.74 -11.52
N PRO A 175 22.82 3.03 -11.88
CA PRO A 175 22.33 4.15 -11.07
C PRO A 175 20.82 4.12 -10.84
N VAL A 176 20.05 3.49 -11.73
CA VAL A 176 18.62 3.27 -11.59
C VAL A 176 18.33 1.82 -11.93
N THR A 177 17.71 1.10 -10.99
CA THR A 177 17.31 -0.29 -11.20
C THR A 177 15.85 -0.45 -10.81
N PRO A 178 14.95 -0.80 -11.74
CA PRO A 178 13.56 -1.12 -11.38
C PRO A 178 13.49 -2.16 -10.27
N VAL A 179 12.57 -1.99 -9.33
CA VAL A 179 12.27 -3.01 -8.34
C VAL A 179 11.86 -4.29 -9.07
N SER A 180 12.35 -5.45 -8.63
CA SER A 180 12.03 -6.73 -9.28
C SER A 180 10.52 -6.96 -9.38
N SER A 181 10.05 -7.49 -10.51
CA SER A 181 8.64 -7.78 -10.77
C SER A 181 7.97 -8.57 -9.64
N ASN A 182 8.65 -9.60 -9.11
CA ASN A 182 8.14 -10.43 -8.01
C ASN A 182 7.84 -9.62 -6.75
N LEU A 183 8.77 -8.77 -6.29
CA LEU A 183 8.54 -7.91 -5.12
C LEU A 183 7.40 -6.91 -5.37
N GLN A 184 7.27 -6.36 -6.58
CA GLN A 184 6.15 -5.47 -6.90
C GLN A 184 4.80 -6.20 -6.85
N ARG A 185 4.73 -7.45 -7.34
CA ARG A 185 3.52 -8.28 -7.27
C ARG A 185 3.17 -8.68 -5.84
N GLU A 186 4.15 -9.10 -5.06
CA GLU A 186 3.94 -9.46 -3.65
C GLU A 186 3.49 -8.24 -2.83
N ALA A 187 4.08 -7.06 -3.09
CA ALA A 187 3.65 -5.81 -2.47
C ALA A 187 2.22 -5.42 -2.88
N LEU A 188 1.87 -5.55 -4.16
CA LEU A 188 0.50 -5.32 -4.64
C LEU A 188 -0.48 -6.29 -3.97
N ASP A 189 -0.19 -7.59 -3.95
CA ASP A 189 -1.06 -8.59 -3.32
C ASP A 189 -1.21 -8.34 -1.80
N PHE A 190 -0.14 -7.94 -1.11
CA PHE A 190 -0.21 -7.50 0.29
C PHE A 190 -1.15 -6.31 0.46
N VAL A 191 -1.02 -5.29 -0.37
CA VAL A 191 -1.84 -4.07 -0.31
C VAL A 191 -3.32 -4.40 -0.52
N LEU A 192 -3.66 -5.15 -1.57
CA LEU A 192 -5.03 -5.53 -1.89
C LEU A 192 -5.65 -6.33 -0.73
N LYS A 193 -4.96 -7.36 -0.25
CA LYS A 193 -5.42 -8.22 0.85
C LYS A 193 -5.71 -7.45 2.13
N ASN A 194 -4.87 -6.47 2.46
CA ASN A 194 -4.96 -5.72 3.72
C ASN A 194 -5.75 -4.41 3.60
N SER A 195 -6.40 -4.12 2.47
CA SER A 195 -7.20 -2.89 2.31
C SER A 195 -8.58 -3.12 1.67
N PHE A 196 -8.74 -4.13 0.81
CA PHE A 196 -9.96 -4.32 0.01
C PHE A 196 -10.88 -5.42 0.53
N GLU A 197 -10.39 -6.30 1.39
CA GLU A 197 -11.18 -7.37 2.00
C GLU A 197 -11.84 -6.88 3.30
N ASP A 198 -13.16 -7.07 3.44
CA ASP A 198 -13.90 -6.66 4.64
C ASP A 198 -13.30 -7.24 5.93
N LYS A 199 -12.85 -8.50 5.87
CA LYS A 199 -12.23 -9.19 7.01
C LYS A 199 -10.89 -8.57 7.45
N ALA A 200 -10.20 -7.85 6.57
CA ALA A 200 -8.92 -7.21 6.90
C ALA A 200 -9.08 -6.11 7.98
N PHE A 201 -10.29 -5.58 8.16
CA PHE A 201 -10.58 -4.60 9.20
C PHE A 201 -10.91 -5.24 10.56
N GLY A 202 -11.18 -6.55 10.64
CA GLY A 202 -11.47 -7.24 11.90
C GLY A 202 -12.70 -6.69 12.63
N LEU A 203 -13.63 -6.06 11.91
CA LEU A 203 -14.83 -5.46 12.48
C LEU A 203 -15.91 -6.52 12.72
N ASN A 204 -16.51 -6.49 13.91
CA ASN A 204 -17.68 -7.31 14.25
C ASN A 204 -18.64 -6.52 15.15
N THR A 205 -19.87 -7.02 15.32
CA THR A 205 -20.92 -6.34 16.08
C THR A 205 -20.54 -6.10 17.55
N GLU A 206 -19.85 -7.05 18.17
CA GLU A 206 -19.44 -6.96 19.58
C GLU A 206 -18.41 -5.86 19.80
N LEU A 207 -17.36 -5.83 18.98
CA LEU A 207 -16.35 -4.77 18.99
C LEU A 207 -16.99 -3.41 18.71
N LEU A 208 -17.78 -3.30 17.64
CA LEU A 208 -18.42 -2.04 17.22
C LEU A 208 -19.31 -1.43 18.31
N ARG A 209 -20.10 -2.26 19.00
CA ARG A 209 -20.96 -1.81 20.11
C ARG A 209 -20.17 -1.34 21.33
N ARG A 210 -18.90 -1.75 21.46
CA ARG A 210 -18.00 -1.36 22.56
C ARG A 210 -16.99 -0.28 22.16
N MET A 211 -16.96 0.17 20.91
CA MET A 211 -16.14 1.32 20.49
C MET A 211 -16.83 2.67 20.77
N GLY A 212 -17.21 2.88 22.03
CA GLY A 212 -17.82 4.13 22.52
C GLY A 212 -16.83 5.30 22.57
N SER A 213 -17.31 6.48 22.97
CA SER A 213 -16.48 7.68 23.16
C SER A 213 -16.62 8.22 24.57
N ASP A 214 -15.50 8.59 25.18
CA ASP A 214 -15.51 9.43 26.38
C ASP A 214 -15.44 10.88 25.92
N ARG A 215 -16.42 11.68 26.33
CA ARG A 215 -16.49 13.10 25.98
C ARG A 215 -16.04 13.93 27.18
N TRP A 216 -14.81 14.42 27.12
CA TRP A 216 -14.25 15.33 28.12
C TRP A 216 -14.04 16.71 27.49
N ILE A 217 -14.56 17.76 28.14
CA ILE A 217 -14.62 19.13 27.58
C ILE A 217 -13.25 19.83 27.53
N ASP A 218 -12.28 19.33 28.30
CA ASP A 218 -10.88 19.75 28.27
C ASP A 218 -10.21 19.52 26.90
N ASN A 219 -10.79 18.63 26.08
CA ASN A 219 -10.45 18.48 24.68
C ASN A 219 -11.70 18.73 23.80
N LEU A 220 -11.94 19.99 23.44
CA LEU A 220 -13.13 20.41 22.68
C LEU A 220 -13.31 19.65 21.36
N SER A 221 -12.21 19.28 20.68
CA SER A 221 -12.28 18.47 19.46
C SER A 221 -12.77 17.04 19.72
N ARG A 222 -12.35 16.42 20.82
CA ARG A 222 -12.79 15.06 21.20
C ARG A 222 -14.15 15.05 21.90
N SER A 223 -14.54 16.14 22.56
CA SER A 223 -15.84 16.25 23.24
C SER A 223 -17.01 16.28 22.24
N MET A 224 -16.75 16.78 21.03
CA MET A 224 -17.72 16.81 19.92
C MET A 224 -17.76 15.52 19.09
N ASP A 225 -16.85 14.56 19.32
CA ASP A 225 -16.82 13.32 18.56
C ASP A 225 -18.10 12.49 18.75
N SER A 226 -18.57 11.88 17.66
CA SER A 226 -19.70 10.95 17.73
C SER A 226 -19.35 9.73 18.57
N ALA A 227 -20.28 9.31 19.44
CA ALA A 227 -20.19 8.02 20.13
C ALA A 227 -20.32 6.83 19.17
N THR A 228 -20.95 7.03 18.01
CA THR A 228 -21.01 6.02 16.94
C THR A 228 -19.75 6.11 16.08
N TRP A 229 -18.92 5.06 16.09
CA TRP A 229 -17.74 5.03 15.24
C TRP A 229 -18.11 4.88 13.76
N PRO A 230 -17.69 5.82 12.89
CA PRO A 230 -18.17 5.88 11.52
C PRO A 230 -17.46 4.84 10.66
N VAL A 231 -17.97 3.61 10.68
CA VAL A 231 -17.38 2.45 10.02
C VAL A 231 -17.08 2.71 8.55
N HIS A 232 -18.09 3.13 7.80
CA HIS A 232 -18.00 3.33 6.36
C HIS A 232 -16.94 4.37 6.01
N GLU A 233 -16.95 5.53 6.65
CA GLU A 233 -15.97 6.60 6.41
C GLU A 233 -14.53 6.15 6.68
N LYS A 234 -14.31 5.43 7.79
CA LYS A 234 -12.95 5.01 8.18
C LYS A 234 -12.41 3.90 7.30
N VAL A 235 -13.25 2.95 6.89
CA VAL A 235 -12.86 1.90 5.93
C VAL A 235 -12.63 2.51 4.54
N MET A 236 -13.57 3.34 4.08
CA MET A 236 -13.50 3.98 2.77
C MET A 236 -12.26 4.87 2.64
N GLY A 237 -11.89 5.62 3.69
CA GLY A 237 -10.68 6.44 3.67
C GLY A 237 -9.40 5.65 3.36
N ILE A 238 -9.27 4.41 3.89
CA ILE A 238 -8.13 3.55 3.62
C ILE A 238 -8.20 2.97 2.20
N GLN A 239 -9.38 2.52 1.78
CA GLN A 239 -9.62 1.99 0.44
C GLN A 239 -9.34 3.04 -0.66
N ALA A 240 -9.88 4.25 -0.51
CA ALA A 240 -9.66 5.36 -1.42
C ALA A 240 -8.19 5.80 -1.44
N SER A 241 -7.54 5.91 -0.28
CA SER A 241 -6.11 6.23 -0.21
C SER A 241 -5.25 5.18 -0.93
N THR A 242 -5.59 3.91 -0.77
CA THR A 242 -4.92 2.80 -1.46
C THR A 242 -5.08 2.92 -2.97
N LEU A 243 -6.30 3.14 -3.47
CA LEU A 243 -6.56 3.38 -4.89
C LEU A 243 -5.81 4.63 -5.39
N THR A 244 -5.69 5.68 -4.59
CA THR A 244 -4.92 6.88 -4.96
C THR A 244 -3.44 6.58 -5.16
N MET A 245 -2.84 5.75 -4.31
CA MET A 245 -1.42 5.41 -4.43
C MET A 245 -1.15 4.53 -5.67
N ILE A 246 -1.99 3.52 -5.91
CA ILE A 246 -1.80 2.58 -7.02
C ILE A 246 -2.16 3.20 -8.37
N LEU A 247 -3.31 3.87 -8.46
CA LEU A 247 -3.81 4.48 -9.70
C LEU A 247 -3.26 5.89 -9.94
N ASN A 248 -2.24 6.31 -9.19
CA ASN A 248 -1.60 7.59 -9.41
C ASN A 248 -0.97 7.62 -10.83
N PRO A 249 -1.25 8.64 -11.66
CA PRO A 249 -0.68 8.72 -13.00
C PRO A 249 0.86 8.72 -13.03
N THR A 250 1.52 9.28 -12.01
CA THR A 250 2.97 9.23 -11.86
C THR A 250 3.44 7.80 -11.58
N THR A 251 2.77 7.09 -10.67
CA THR A 251 3.09 5.67 -10.38
C THR A 251 2.90 4.80 -11.60
N LEU A 252 1.75 4.91 -12.28
CA LEU A 252 1.48 4.16 -13.49
C LEU A 252 2.42 4.56 -14.64
N GLY A 253 2.78 5.84 -14.75
CA GLY A 253 3.82 6.30 -15.67
C GLY A 253 5.16 5.63 -15.42
N ARG A 254 5.60 5.53 -14.15
CA ARG A 254 6.83 4.82 -13.79
C ARG A 254 6.76 3.34 -14.11
N VAL A 255 5.62 2.67 -13.89
CA VAL A 255 5.45 1.27 -14.32
C VAL A 255 5.68 1.14 -15.82
N TYR A 256 5.03 2.00 -16.60
CA TYR A 256 5.15 2.01 -18.05
C TYR A 256 6.58 2.29 -18.54
N ASP A 257 7.29 3.23 -17.90
CA ASP A 257 8.68 3.53 -18.23
C ASP A 257 9.64 2.41 -17.78
N ASN A 258 9.35 1.78 -16.63
CA ASN A 258 10.15 0.66 -16.13
C ASN A 258 10.08 -0.56 -17.05
N GLU A 259 8.98 -0.76 -17.81
CA GLU A 259 8.90 -1.79 -18.86
C GLU A 259 10.01 -1.62 -19.92
N PHE A 260 10.50 -0.39 -20.17
CA PHE A 260 11.65 -0.13 -21.06
C PHE A 260 13.02 -0.28 -20.37
N LEU A 261 13.07 -0.14 -19.05
CA LEU A 261 14.31 -0.28 -18.27
C LEU A 261 14.63 -1.74 -17.95
N VAL A 262 13.62 -2.62 -17.98
CA VAL A 262 13.81 -4.07 -17.86
C VAL A 262 14.18 -4.63 -19.24
N GLU A 263 15.21 -5.49 -19.27
CA GLU A 263 15.63 -6.17 -20.51
C GLU A 263 14.48 -7.00 -21.08
N ALA A 264 14.36 -7.06 -22.41
CA ALA A 264 13.19 -7.62 -23.09
C ALA A 264 12.91 -9.10 -22.81
N ASP A 265 13.91 -9.86 -22.38
CA ASP A 265 13.81 -11.28 -22.00
C ASP A 265 13.52 -11.48 -20.49
N LYS A 266 13.50 -10.39 -19.72
CA LYS A 266 13.19 -10.41 -18.28
C LYS A 266 11.75 -10.01 -18.02
N ASP A 267 11.20 -10.61 -16.98
CA ASP A 267 9.84 -10.37 -16.55
C ASP A 267 9.69 -8.98 -15.89
N ALA A 268 8.66 -8.26 -16.29
CA ALA A 268 8.31 -6.94 -15.79
C ALA A 268 6.82 -6.91 -15.41
N ILE A 269 6.49 -6.19 -14.34
CA ILE A 269 5.08 -5.89 -14.04
C ILE A 269 4.58 -4.84 -15.05
N THR A 270 3.37 -5.03 -15.55
CA THR A 270 2.83 -4.19 -16.63
C THR A 270 1.57 -3.45 -16.20
N LEU A 271 1.23 -2.38 -16.93
CA LEU A 271 -0.03 -1.66 -16.70
C LEU A 271 -1.29 -2.56 -16.76
N PRO A 272 -1.47 -3.44 -17.78
CA PRO A 272 -2.63 -4.34 -17.81
C PRO A 272 -2.69 -5.28 -16.62
N GLU A 273 -1.53 -5.75 -16.13
CA GLU A 273 -1.46 -6.65 -14.97
C GLU A 273 -1.97 -5.95 -13.69
N ILE A 274 -1.49 -4.74 -13.41
CA ILE A 274 -1.90 -3.98 -12.22
C ILE A 274 -3.39 -3.66 -12.26
N LEU A 275 -3.86 -3.14 -13.39
CA LEU A 275 -5.27 -2.80 -13.58
C LEU A 275 -6.14 -4.07 -13.47
N GLY A 276 -5.69 -5.19 -14.03
CA GLY A 276 -6.37 -6.49 -13.94
C GLY A 276 -6.47 -6.99 -12.49
N LYS A 277 -5.36 -6.98 -11.74
CA LYS A 277 -5.34 -7.38 -10.32
C LYS A 277 -6.26 -6.51 -9.45
N LEU A 278 -6.33 -5.20 -9.71
CA LEU A 278 -7.27 -4.31 -9.03
C LEU A 278 -8.73 -4.69 -9.31
N ASP A 279 -9.09 -4.79 -10.59
CA ASP A 279 -10.44 -5.20 -11.01
C ASP A 279 -10.83 -6.55 -10.39
N ASP A 280 -9.87 -7.47 -10.37
CA ASP A 280 -10.01 -8.80 -9.83
C ASP A 280 -10.24 -8.84 -8.31
N ALA A 281 -9.56 -7.97 -7.55
CA ALA A 281 -9.72 -7.89 -6.11
C ALA A 281 -10.98 -7.12 -5.69
N ILE A 282 -11.47 -6.19 -6.53
CA ILE A 282 -12.57 -5.28 -6.20
C ILE A 282 -13.94 -5.83 -6.60
N TRP A 283 -14.02 -6.63 -7.66
CA TRP A 283 -15.28 -7.15 -8.20
C TRP A 283 -15.47 -8.66 -7.98
N THR A 284 -14.94 -9.20 -6.88
CA THR A 284 -14.96 -10.65 -6.58
C THR A 284 -16.36 -11.26 -6.58
N GLU A 285 -17.35 -10.50 -6.14
CA GLU A 285 -18.75 -10.92 -5.93
C GLU A 285 -19.48 -11.20 -7.23
N ILE A 286 -19.02 -10.63 -8.35
CA ILE A 286 -19.62 -10.78 -9.68
C ILE A 286 -18.73 -11.55 -10.65
N LYS A 287 -17.63 -12.16 -10.16
CA LYS A 287 -16.77 -13.03 -10.97
C LYS A 287 -17.40 -14.38 -11.28
N VAL A 288 -18.14 -14.90 -10.31
CA VAL A 288 -18.84 -16.18 -10.43
C VAL A 288 -20.35 -15.93 -10.30
N PRO A 289 -21.20 -16.71 -10.98
CA PRO A 289 -22.64 -16.59 -10.81
C PRO A 289 -23.02 -16.72 -9.34
N ALA A 290 -23.80 -15.74 -8.85
CA ALA A 290 -24.28 -15.73 -7.48
C ALA A 290 -25.09 -17.00 -7.18
N LYS A 291 -25.03 -17.47 -5.93
CA LYS A 291 -25.80 -18.64 -5.47
C LYS A 291 -26.44 -18.36 -4.11
N GLY A 292 -27.67 -18.78 -3.91
CA GLY A 292 -28.39 -18.65 -2.63
C GLY A 292 -29.25 -17.40 -2.52
N GLU A 293 -29.75 -17.16 -1.31
CA GLU A 293 -30.70 -16.09 -1.01
C GLU A 293 -30.03 -14.86 -0.39
N TYR A 294 -30.40 -13.68 -0.89
CA TYR A 294 -29.90 -12.40 -0.44
C TYR A 294 -31.01 -11.53 0.12
N SER A 295 -30.67 -10.73 1.13
CA SER A 295 -31.58 -9.76 1.74
C SER A 295 -30.84 -8.46 2.04
N ALA A 296 -31.57 -7.40 2.38
CA ALA A 296 -30.96 -6.13 2.77
C ALA A 296 -29.99 -6.25 3.98
N ARG A 297 -30.15 -7.30 4.81
CA ARG A 297 -29.31 -7.58 5.99
C ARG A 297 -28.21 -8.63 5.72
N LYS A 298 -28.31 -9.35 4.60
CA LYS A 298 -27.33 -10.31 4.11
C LYS A 298 -27.19 -10.10 2.59
N PRO A 299 -26.60 -8.96 2.18
CA PRO A 299 -26.52 -8.62 0.76
C PRO A 299 -25.45 -9.47 0.06
N LEU A 300 -25.57 -9.64 -1.26
CA LEU A 300 -24.52 -10.29 -2.07
C LEU A 300 -23.21 -9.50 -2.01
N ILE A 301 -23.31 -8.18 -2.21
CA ILE A 301 -22.17 -7.28 -2.11
C ILE A 301 -22.31 -6.50 -0.80
N SER A 302 -21.31 -6.52 0.06
CA SER A 302 -21.37 -5.79 1.34
C SER A 302 -21.41 -4.27 1.15
N SER A 303 -21.79 -3.53 2.19
CA SER A 303 -21.76 -2.06 2.13
C SER A 303 -20.36 -1.48 1.97
N LEU A 304 -19.33 -2.13 2.54
CA LEU A 304 -17.93 -1.72 2.37
C LEU A 304 -17.46 -1.99 0.94
N ARG A 305 -17.85 -3.14 0.37
CA ARG A 305 -17.51 -3.54 -0.99
C ARG A 305 -18.16 -2.66 -2.05
N ARG A 306 -19.44 -2.30 -1.89
CA ARG A 306 -20.11 -1.37 -2.80
C ARG A 306 -19.44 0.01 -2.84
N ASN A 307 -18.98 0.51 -1.69
CA ASN A 307 -18.26 1.78 -1.63
C ASN A 307 -16.91 1.69 -2.37
N LEU A 308 -16.12 0.63 -2.13
CA LEU A 308 -14.87 0.38 -2.84
C LEU A 308 -15.06 0.23 -4.35
N GLN A 309 -16.07 -0.55 -4.77
CA GLN A 309 -16.42 -0.76 -6.18
C GLN A 309 -16.80 0.54 -6.87
N ARG A 310 -17.60 1.38 -6.20
CA ARG A 310 -17.98 2.70 -6.69
C ARG A 310 -16.77 3.62 -6.85
N GLU A 311 -15.93 3.71 -5.82
CA GLU A 311 -14.71 4.52 -5.85
C GLU A 311 -13.76 4.11 -6.99
N TYR A 312 -13.55 2.80 -7.15
CA TYR A 312 -12.71 2.28 -8.22
C TYR A 312 -13.32 2.57 -9.60
N LEU A 313 -14.63 2.40 -9.77
CA LEU A 313 -15.32 2.71 -11.01
C LEU A 313 -15.16 4.19 -11.38
N GLU A 314 -15.35 5.11 -10.45
CA GLU A 314 -15.18 6.55 -10.71
C GLU A 314 -13.76 6.91 -11.11
N ARG A 315 -12.75 6.26 -10.51
CA ARG A 315 -11.35 6.44 -10.91
C ARG A 315 -11.08 5.86 -12.28
N LEU A 316 -11.62 4.69 -12.60
CA LEU A 316 -11.47 4.07 -13.91
C LEU A 316 -12.15 4.91 -15.01
N VAL A 317 -13.31 5.48 -14.72
CA VAL A 317 -13.97 6.49 -15.56
C VAL A 317 -13.04 7.67 -15.76
N SER A 318 -12.50 8.26 -14.68
CA SER A 318 -11.58 9.39 -14.76
C SER A 318 -10.34 9.10 -15.63
N LEU A 319 -9.75 7.92 -15.48
CA LEU A 319 -8.60 7.47 -16.28
C LEU A 319 -8.93 7.29 -17.76
N SER A 320 -10.16 6.87 -18.08
CA SER A 320 -10.61 6.65 -19.46
C SER A 320 -10.89 7.94 -20.24
N MET A 321 -11.18 9.05 -19.53
CA MET A 321 -11.64 10.28 -20.16
C MET A 321 -10.48 11.08 -20.79
N PRO A 322 -10.65 11.58 -22.04
CA PRO A 322 -9.63 12.39 -22.69
C PRO A 322 -9.30 13.66 -21.90
N GLY A 323 -8.00 13.98 -21.75
CA GLY A 323 -7.54 15.23 -21.15
C GLY A 323 -7.41 15.23 -19.62
N ASN A 324 -7.90 14.19 -18.92
CA ASN A 324 -7.73 14.05 -17.48
C ASN A 324 -6.31 13.64 -17.07
N LEU A 325 -5.59 12.98 -17.98
CA LEU A 325 -4.22 12.54 -17.79
C LEU A 325 -3.26 13.36 -18.65
N ARG A 326 -2.07 13.64 -18.11
CA ARG A 326 -0.96 14.29 -18.82
C ARG A 326 0.18 13.29 -19.01
N GLY A 327 1.02 13.50 -20.04
CA GLY A 327 2.21 12.68 -20.30
C GLY A 327 2.00 11.55 -21.32
N ALA A 328 3.08 10.90 -21.73
CA ALA A 328 3.08 9.91 -22.81
C ALA A 328 2.34 8.61 -22.46
N SER A 329 2.31 8.22 -21.18
CA SER A 329 1.56 7.05 -20.69
C SER A 329 0.04 7.25 -20.66
N SER A 330 -0.44 8.49 -20.81
CA SER A 330 -1.87 8.82 -20.70
C SER A 330 -2.77 8.08 -21.70
N ARG A 331 -2.35 7.98 -22.97
CA ARG A 331 -3.14 7.33 -24.03
C ARG A 331 -3.24 5.81 -23.82
N PRO A 332 -2.13 5.06 -23.60
CA PRO A 332 -2.21 3.66 -23.22
C PRO A 332 -3.11 3.42 -22.01
N LEU A 333 -2.98 4.23 -20.96
CA LEU A 333 -3.80 4.12 -19.76
C LEU A 333 -5.29 4.33 -20.03
N ALA A 334 -5.65 5.36 -20.81
CA ALA A 334 -7.03 5.61 -21.18
C ALA A 334 -7.64 4.45 -22.01
N ASN A 335 -6.85 3.87 -22.91
CA ASN A 335 -7.27 2.71 -23.71
C ASN A 335 -7.53 1.49 -22.83
N LEU A 336 -6.60 1.18 -21.91
CA LEU A 336 -6.74 0.07 -20.97
C LEU A 336 -7.93 0.27 -20.03
N ALA A 337 -8.10 1.48 -19.49
CA ALA A 337 -9.23 1.82 -18.64
C ALA A 337 -10.57 1.65 -19.38
N THR A 338 -10.65 2.14 -20.62
CA THR A 338 -11.82 1.96 -21.49
C THR A 338 -12.13 0.48 -21.74
N GLN A 339 -11.11 -0.34 -22.00
CA GLN A 339 -11.28 -1.77 -22.19
C GLN A 339 -11.81 -2.45 -20.91
N GLN A 340 -11.30 -2.07 -19.74
CA GLN A 340 -11.79 -2.57 -18.47
C GLN A 340 -13.24 -2.18 -18.21
N LEU A 341 -13.64 -0.93 -18.48
CA LEU A 341 -15.03 -0.49 -18.37
C LEU A 341 -15.96 -1.35 -19.24
N ARG A 342 -15.57 -1.63 -20.50
CA ARG A 342 -16.34 -2.52 -21.40
C ARG A 342 -16.45 -3.95 -20.85
N SER A 343 -15.38 -4.49 -20.29
CA SER A 343 -15.38 -5.82 -19.67
C SER A 343 -16.28 -5.87 -18.43
N LEU A 344 -16.18 -4.86 -17.57
CA LEU A 344 -16.96 -4.73 -16.35
C LEU A 344 -18.45 -4.60 -16.65
N ALA A 345 -18.85 -3.81 -17.65
CA ALA A 345 -20.25 -3.70 -18.07
C ALA A 345 -20.86 -5.07 -18.40
N LYS A 346 -20.13 -5.92 -19.14
CA LYS A 346 -20.58 -7.28 -19.46
C LYS A 346 -20.72 -8.15 -18.21
N ARG A 347 -19.78 -8.07 -17.28
CA ARG A 347 -19.84 -8.82 -16.01
C ARG A 347 -21.01 -8.38 -15.14
N ILE A 348 -21.26 -7.06 -15.06
CA ILE A 348 -22.41 -6.50 -14.34
C ILE A 348 -23.73 -6.98 -14.97
N ASP A 349 -23.85 -6.91 -16.30
CA ASP A 349 -25.03 -7.41 -17.03
C ASP A 349 -25.31 -8.88 -16.74
N ASN A 350 -24.27 -9.71 -16.71
CA ASN A 350 -24.39 -11.14 -16.42
C ASN A 350 -24.79 -11.38 -14.96
N ALA A 351 -24.21 -10.65 -14.01
CA ALA A 351 -24.51 -10.79 -12.59
C ALA A 351 -25.97 -10.44 -12.25
N GLN A 352 -26.59 -9.52 -12.99
CA GLN A 352 -28.00 -9.15 -12.82
C GLN A 352 -28.99 -10.15 -13.44
N LYS A 353 -28.51 -11.07 -14.29
CA LYS A 353 -29.35 -12.02 -15.06
C LYS A 353 -29.20 -13.47 -14.60
N VAL A 354 -28.59 -13.71 -13.45
CA VAL A 354 -28.40 -15.07 -12.92
C VAL A 354 -29.77 -15.69 -12.61
N GLU A 355 -30.11 -16.77 -13.32
CA GLU A 355 -31.38 -17.48 -13.14
C GLU A 355 -31.51 -18.04 -11.72
N GLY A 356 -32.73 -17.98 -11.17
CA GLY A 356 -33.02 -18.49 -9.83
C GLY A 356 -32.46 -17.66 -8.67
N VAL A 357 -31.81 -16.52 -8.94
CA VAL A 357 -31.24 -15.66 -7.90
C VAL A 357 -31.92 -14.29 -7.89
N LYS A 358 -32.51 -13.94 -6.75
CA LYS A 358 -33.01 -12.60 -6.49
C LYS A 358 -31.95 -11.79 -5.74
N LEU A 359 -31.40 -10.77 -6.39
CA LEU A 359 -30.48 -9.83 -5.76
C LEU A 359 -31.19 -9.03 -4.65
N ASP A 360 -30.47 -8.72 -3.58
CA ASP A 360 -30.97 -7.80 -2.56
C ASP A 360 -31.10 -6.35 -3.12
N PRO A 361 -31.95 -5.49 -2.53
CA PRO A 361 -32.18 -4.15 -3.05
C PRO A 361 -30.92 -3.28 -3.16
N TYR A 362 -29.96 -3.43 -2.24
CA TYR A 362 -28.74 -2.62 -2.28
C TYR A 362 -27.80 -3.07 -3.39
N THR A 363 -27.61 -4.38 -3.55
CA THR A 363 -26.79 -4.92 -4.64
C THR A 363 -27.42 -4.61 -6.00
N ALA A 364 -28.74 -4.79 -6.14
CA ALA A 364 -29.45 -4.51 -7.38
C ALA A 364 -29.33 -3.04 -7.80
N ALA A 365 -29.55 -2.10 -6.87
CA ALA A 365 -29.43 -0.68 -7.14
C ALA A 365 -27.99 -0.28 -7.49
N HIS A 366 -27.00 -0.80 -6.76
CA HIS A 366 -25.59 -0.53 -6.99
C HIS A 366 -25.13 -0.98 -8.38
N LEU A 367 -25.44 -2.23 -8.77
CA LEU A 367 -25.06 -2.77 -10.07
C LEU A 367 -25.77 -2.04 -11.22
N ALA A 368 -27.05 -1.70 -11.05
CA ALA A 368 -27.80 -0.94 -12.05
C ALA A 368 -27.20 0.46 -12.29
N GLU A 369 -26.83 1.15 -11.21
CA GLU A 369 -26.19 2.47 -11.31
C GLU A 369 -24.80 2.35 -11.94
N ALA A 370 -23.98 1.40 -11.51
CA ALA A 370 -22.63 1.21 -12.03
C ALA A 370 -22.66 0.96 -13.54
N ARG A 371 -23.61 0.13 -14.01
CA ARG A 371 -23.87 -0.10 -15.44
C ARG A 371 -24.21 1.18 -16.19
N GLU A 372 -25.10 2.00 -15.64
CA GLU A 372 -25.54 3.24 -16.27
C GLU A 372 -24.40 4.27 -16.34
N LEU A 373 -23.59 4.38 -15.29
CA LEU A 373 -22.39 5.22 -15.28
C LEU A 373 -21.40 4.79 -16.38
N ILE A 374 -21.07 3.49 -16.46
CA ILE A 374 -20.18 2.96 -17.50
C ILE A 374 -20.71 3.27 -18.89
N LYS A 375 -22.01 3.05 -19.14
CA LYS A 375 -22.64 3.32 -20.43
C LYS A 375 -22.47 4.79 -20.83
N LYS A 376 -22.83 5.72 -19.94
CA LYS A 376 -22.69 7.17 -20.18
C LYS A 376 -21.25 7.57 -20.47
N THR A 377 -20.28 7.01 -19.74
CA THR A 377 -18.85 7.27 -19.97
C THR A 377 -18.39 6.80 -21.36
N LEU A 378 -18.79 5.59 -21.76
CA LEU A 378 -18.43 5.04 -23.08
C LEU A 378 -19.07 5.83 -24.23
N ASP A 379 -20.31 6.28 -24.07
CA ASP A 379 -21.01 7.12 -25.05
C ASP A 379 -20.36 8.51 -25.16
N ALA A 380 -20.05 9.15 -24.03
CA ALA A 380 -19.37 10.46 -24.00
C ALA A 380 -17.97 10.42 -24.64
N SER A 381 -17.24 9.33 -24.45
CA SER A 381 -15.90 9.14 -25.04
C SER A 381 -15.96 9.10 -26.57
N ILE A 382 -17.02 8.55 -27.17
CA ILE A 382 -17.24 8.52 -28.62
C ILE A 382 -17.45 9.94 -29.16
N VAL A 383 -18.26 10.75 -28.46
CA VAL A 383 -18.55 12.14 -28.86
C VAL A 383 -17.28 13.00 -28.85
N TYR A 384 -16.45 12.90 -27.81
CA TYR A 384 -15.17 13.62 -27.75
C TYR A 384 -14.16 13.14 -28.80
N GLY A 385 -14.13 11.85 -29.13
CA GLY A 385 -13.26 11.30 -30.17
C GLY A 385 -13.61 11.84 -31.56
N SER A 386 -14.90 12.03 -31.85
CA SER A 386 -15.39 12.55 -33.14
C SER A 386 -15.09 14.04 -33.38
N THR A 387 -14.75 14.80 -32.34
CA THR A 387 -14.45 16.25 -32.43
C THR A 387 -12.95 16.55 -32.56
N ARG A 388 -12.07 15.54 -32.56
CA ARG A 388 -10.61 15.67 -32.66
C ARG A 388 -9.97 14.90 -33.83
N ILE A 389 -10.79 14.29 -34.67
CA ILE A 389 -10.41 13.78 -36.01
C ILE A 389 -10.79 14.87 -37.00
#